data_AF-A0AA95S7Z5-F1
#
_entry.id   AF-A0AA95S7Z5-F1
#
_cell.length_a   1.000
_cell.length_b   1.000
_cell.length_c   1.000
_cell.angle_alpha   90.00
_cell.angle_beta   90.00
_cell.angle_gamma   90.00
#
_symmetry.space_group_name_H-M   'P 1'
#
loop_
_entity.id
_entity.type
_entity.pdbx_description
1 polymer ?
#
loop_
_entity_poly.entity_id
_entity_poly.type
_entity_poly.pdbx_seq_one_letter_code
_entity_poly.pdbx_strand_id
1 'polypeptide(L)'
;MLYIRDIERIIENTLEEHKITIDYVFNNTLPAPMSFNVSTNTLKFNYLQINGYIANINFKIKATDEDCVKLILYRQLGYHLVFKNNKHDLRVLKYFEDDEKAEFLAKIENNAWDLGRTLVPERLVNSYDQIREIDKTLLKVH
;
A
#
# COMPACT_ATOMS: atom_id res chain seq x y z
N MET A 1 -18.56 -2.93 -6.33
CA MET A 1 -18.33 -3.84 -5.17
C MET A 1 -17.54 -5.02 -5.67
N LEU A 2 -16.32 -5.17 -5.16
CA LEU A 2 -15.39 -6.22 -5.55
C LEU A 2 -15.52 -7.42 -4.63
N TYR A 3 -15.42 -8.62 -5.21
CA TYR A 3 -15.28 -9.86 -4.46
C TYR A 3 -13.81 -10.15 -4.16
N ILE A 4 -13.56 -11.06 -3.22
CA ILE A 4 -12.19 -11.52 -2.87
C ILE A 4 -11.45 -11.93 -4.14
N ARG A 5 -12.08 -12.72 -5.02
CA ARG A 5 -11.48 -13.21 -6.25
C ARG A 5 -11.10 -12.11 -7.25
N ASP A 6 -11.85 -11.02 -7.29
CA ASP A 6 -11.50 -9.87 -8.14
C ASP A 6 -10.22 -9.21 -7.63
N ILE A 7 -10.11 -9.04 -6.31
CA ILE A 7 -8.94 -8.44 -5.66
C ILE A 7 -7.70 -9.33 -5.85
N GLU A 8 -7.83 -10.65 -5.67
CA GLU A 8 -6.76 -11.62 -5.93
C GLU A 8 -6.24 -11.49 -7.36
N ARG A 9 -7.13 -11.49 -8.36
CA ARG A 9 -6.75 -11.35 -9.76
C ARG A 9 -6.04 -10.03 -10.04
N ILE A 10 -6.48 -8.93 -9.42
CA ILE A 10 -5.82 -7.62 -9.57
C ILE A 10 -4.40 -7.67 -8.98
N ILE A 11 -4.24 -8.28 -7.80
CA ILE A 11 -2.93 -8.46 -7.16
C ILE A 11 -2.03 -9.30 -8.05
N GLU A 12 -2.49 -10.48 -8.47
CA GLU A 12 -1.75 -11.41 -9.35
C GLU A 12 -1.26 -10.73 -10.62
N ASN A 13 -2.17 -10.10 -11.37
CA ASN A 13 -1.84 -9.42 -12.62
C ASN A 13 -0.83 -8.29 -12.41
N THR A 14 -0.98 -7.50 -11.34
CA THR A 14 -0.07 -6.38 -11.05
C THR A 14 1.31 -6.88 -10.65
N LEU A 15 1.39 -7.96 -9.86
CA LEU A 15 2.66 -8.58 -9.49
C LEU A 15 3.38 -9.16 -10.71
N GLU A 16 2.66 -9.83 -11.60
CA GLU A 16 3.19 -10.37 -12.85
C GLU A 16 3.71 -9.25 -13.78
N GLU A 17 2.91 -8.20 -13.98
CA GLU A 17 3.26 -7.03 -14.81
C GLU A 17 4.59 -6.40 -14.38
N HIS A 18 4.81 -6.27 -13.07
CA HIS A 18 6.02 -5.66 -12.51
C HIS A 18 7.13 -6.68 -12.16
N LYS A 19 6.93 -7.98 -12.44
CA LYS A 19 7.86 -9.07 -12.12
C LYS A 19 8.25 -9.08 -10.63
N ILE A 20 7.28 -8.84 -9.75
CA ILE A 20 7.45 -8.83 -8.31
C ILE A 20 7.02 -10.18 -7.73
N THR A 21 7.90 -10.80 -6.94
CA THR A 21 7.63 -12.09 -6.29
C THR A 21 7.45 -11.90 -4.79
N ILE A 22 6.19 -11.84 -4.37
CA ILE A 22 5.76 -11.79 -2.96
C ILE A 22 4.57 -12.73 -2.77
N ASP A 23 4.39 -13.24 -1.56
CA ASP A 23 3.17 -13.98 -1.21
C ASP A 23 2.04 -13.00 -0.95
N TYR A 24 0.79 -13.43 -1.11
CA TYR A 24 -0.36 -12.68 -0.66
C TYR A 24 -1.37 -13.58 0.05
N VAL A 25 -2.11 -13.02 1.02
CA VAL A 25 -3.12 -13.76 1.77
C VAL A 25 -4.30 -12.86 2.14
N PHE A 26 -5.50 -13.42 2.00
CA PHE A 26 -6.71 -12.81 2.51
C PHE A 26 -6.72 -12.83 4.05
N ASN A 27 -7.08 -11.71 4.67
CA ASN A 27 -7.23 -11.60 6.12
C ASN A 27 -8.41 -10.70 6.49
N ASN A 28 -9.50 -11.30 6.99
CA ASN A 28 -10.71 -10.57 7.39
C ASN A 28 -10.57 -9.79 8.71
N THR A 29 -9.52 -10.03 9.50
CA THR A 29 -9.25 -9.30 10.75
C THR A 29 -8.27 -8.14 10.56
N LEU A 30 -7.70 -7.97 9.36
CA LEU A 30 -6.81 -6.85 9.06
C LEU A 30 -7.63 -5.53 9.14
N PRO A 31 -7.23 -4.56 9.97
CA PRO A 31 -7.98 -3.30 10.15
C PRO A 31 -7.77 -2.30 9.01
N ALA A 32 -6.91 -2.62 8.04
CA ALA A 32 -6.60 -1.80 6.87
C ALA A 32 -6.99 -2.52 5.57
N PRO A 33 -7.15 -1.80 4.45
CA PRO A 33 -7.45 -2.39 3.14
C PRO A 33 -6.39 -3.41 2.71
N MET A 34 -5.12 -3.02 2.82
CA MET A 34 -3.96 -3.86 2.57
C MET A 34 -2.81 -3.51 3.51
N SER A 35 -1.92 -4.46 3.76
CA SER A 35 -0.70 -4.27 4.53
C SER A 35 0.38 -5.20 4.01
N PHE A 36 1.58 -4.68 3.81
CA PHE A 36 2.74 -5.47 3.48
C PHE A 36 3.55 -5.81 4.74
N ASN A 37 3.79 -7.11 4.97
CA ASN A 37 4.70 -7.59 6.00
C ASN A 37 6.08 -7.84 5.39
N VAL A 38 7.04 -7.02 5.80
CA VAL A 38 8.44 -7.07 5.33
C VAL A 38 9.13 -8.36 5.76
N SER A 39 8.94 -8.79 6.99
CA SER A 39 9.64 -9.95 7.58
C SER A 39 9.23 -11.26 6.90
N THR A 40 7.98 -11.38 6.48
CA THR A 40 7.47 -12.57 5.78
C THR A 40 7.36 -12.37 4.27
N ASN A 41 7.71 -11.19 3.76
CA ASN A 41 7.53 -10.81 2.35
C ASN A 41 6.10 -11.11 1.83
N THR A 42 5.08 -10.78 2.65
CA THR A 42 3.68 -11.15 2.40
C THR A 42 2.77 -9.92 2.38
N LEU A 43 1.96 -9.80 1.34
CA LEU A 43 0.85 -8.85 1.27
C LEU A 43 -0.40 -9.45 1.93
N LYS A 44 -1.02 -8.72 2.86
CA LYS A 44 -2.33 -9.07 3.43
C LYS A 44 -3.38 -8.11 2.92
N PHE A 45 -4.58 -8.60 2.65
CA PHE A 45 -5.70 -7.75 2.25
C PHE A 45 -7.02 -8.11 2.93
N ASN A 46 -7.89 -7.12 3.11
CA ASN A 46 -9.24 -7.30 3.64
C ASN A 46 -10.28 -6.74 2.67
N TYR A 47 -11.15 -7.61 2.14
CA TYR A 47 -12.14 -7.22 1.14
C TYR A 47 -13.14 -6.17 1.64
N LEU A 48 -13.55 -6.21 2.91
CA LEU A 48 -14.48 -5.23 3.48
C LEU A 48 -13.82 -3.87 3.60
N GLN A 49 -12.57 -3.84 4.10
CA GLN A 49 -11.81 -2.61 4.25
C GLN A 49 -11.46 -2.00 2.88
N ILE A 50 -11.16 -2.83 1.87
CA ILE A 50 -10.95 -2.37 0.49
C ILE A 50 -12.20 -1.72 -0.05
N ASN A 51 -13.35 -2.41 -0.03
CA ASN A 51 -14.59 -1.85 -0.56
C ASN A 51 -15.00 -0.57 0.20
N GLY A 52 -14.84 -0.53 1.52
CA GLY A 52 -15.10 0.66 2.34
C GLY A 52 -14.16 1.82 2.01
N TYR A 53 -12.87 1.56 1.85
CA TYR A 53 -11.89 2.58 1.46
C TYR A 53 -12.17 3.12 0.06
N ILE A 54 -12.46 2.26 -0.91
CA ILE A 54 -12.85 2.65 -2.28
C ILE A 54 -14.05 3.59 -2.24
N ALA A 55 -15.09 3.26 -1.47
CA ALA A 55 -16.26 4.14 -1.32
C ALA A 55 -15.87 5.55 -0.79
N ASN A 56 -14.87 5.62 0.09
CA ASN A 56 -14.38 6.88 0.67
C ASN A 56 -13.42 7.67 -0.24
N ILE A 57 -12.73 7.05 -1.20
CA ILE A 57 -11.79 7.77 -2.08
C ILE A 57 -12.37 8.03 -3.47
N ASN A 58 -13.25 7.16 -3.97
CA ASN A 58 -13.67 7.19 -5.36
C ASN A 58 -14.46 8.47 -5.71
N PHE A 59 -15.22 9.03 -4.75
CA PHE A 59 -15.91 10.31 -4.98
C PHE A 59 -14.96 11.47 -5.30
N LYS A 60 -13.68 11.39 -4.86
CA LYS A 60 -12.66 12.41 -5.10
C LYS A 60 -11.91 12.17 -6.40
N ILE A 61 -11.46 10.93 -6.63
CA ILE A 61 -10.55 10.60 -7.73
C ILE A 61 -11.25 10.10 -9.00
N LYS A 62 -12.52 9.68 -8.91
CA LYS A 62 -13.37 9.19 -10.02
C LYS A 62 -12.70 8.08 -10.85
N ALA A 63 -12.11 7.10 -10.17
CA ALA A 63 -11.45 5.96 -10.79
C ALA A 63 -12.36 4.71 -10.78
N THR A 64 -11.99 3.68 -11.55
CA THR A 64 -12.69 2.39 -11.47
C THR A 64 -12.39 1.70 -10.15
N ASP A 65 -13.26 0.78 -9.70
CA ASP A 65 -13.00 -0.04 -8.51
C ASP A 65 -11.65 -0.78 -8.63
N GLU A 66 -11.33 -1.31 -9.82
CA GLU A 66 -10.05 -1.96 -10.12
C GLU A 66 -8.86 -1.00 -9.96
N ASP A 67 -8.96 0.20 -10.55
CA ASP A 67 -7.90 1.19 -10.46
C ASP A 67 -7.68 1.64 -9.01
N CYS A 68 -8.75 1.75 -8.22
CA CYS A 68 -8.61 2.05 -6.80
C CYS A 68 -7.85 0.94 -6.05
N VAL A 69 -8.10 -0.34 -6.35
CA VAL A 69 -7.32 -1.45 -5.78
C VAL A 69 -5.86 -1.37 -6.20
N LYS A 70 -5.58 -1.11 -7.48
CA LYS A 70 -4.21 -0.95 -7.98
C LYS A 70 -3.48 0.18 -7.24
N LEU A 71 -4.14 1.31 -7.04
CA LEU A 71 -3.57 2.45 -6.31
C LEU A 71 -3.22 2.11 -4.85
N ILE A 72 -4.09 1.38 -4.14
CA ILE A 72 -3.79 0.88 -2.78
C ILE A 72 -2.60 -0.09 -2.82
N LEU A 73 -2.58 -0.98 -3.80
CA LEU A 73 -1.54 -1.99 -3.98
C LEU A 73 -0.17 -1.36 -4.28
N TYR A 74 -0.09 -0.35 -5.15
CA TYR A 74 1.18 0.31 -5.49
C TYR A 74 1.88 0.91 -4.28
N ARG A 75 1.14 1.44 -3.30
CA ARG A 75 1.71 1.88 -2.00
C ARG A 75 2.35 0.70 -1.24
N GLN A 76 1.68 -0.46 -1.21
CA GLN A 76 2.20 -1.65 -0.54
C GLN A 76 3.44 -2.22 -1.26
N LEU A 77 3.43 -2.22 -2.59
CA LEU A 77 4.61 -2.59 -3.38
C LEU A 77 5.75 -1.58 -3.22
N GLY A 78 5.43 -0.31 -2.99
CA GLY A 78 6.37 0.71 -2.58
C GLY A 78 7.15 0.31 -1.33
N TYR A 79 6.48 -0.17 -0.28
CA TYR A 79 7.15 -0.72 0.89
C TYR A 79 8.07 -1.90 0.53
N HIS A 80 7.59 -2.85 -0.27
CA HIS A 80 8.43 -3.95 -0.75
C HIS A 80 9.72 -3.43 -1.42
N LEU A 81 9.61 -2.41 -2.28
CA LEU A 81 10.77 -1.80 -2.95
C LEU A 81 11.71 -1.07 -1.98
N VAL A 82 11.18 -0.37 -0.98
CA VAL A 82 12.00 0.28 0.08
C VAL A 82 12.94 -0.75 0.71
N PHE A 83 12.41 -1.90 1.14
CA PHE A 83 13.18 -2.92 1.85
C PHE A 83 14.02 -3.81 0.93
N LYS A 84 13.63 -3.95 -0.34
CA LYS A 84 14.46 -4.61 -1.35
C LYS A 84 15.73 -3.80 -1.65
N ASN A 85 15.60 -2.48 -1.79
CA ASN A 85 16.72 -1.58 -2.12
C ASN A 85 17.57 -1.26 -0.89
N ASN A 86 16.93 -1.17 0.28
CA ASN A 86 17.58 -0.96 1.54
C ASN A 86 17.28 -2.17 2.44
N LYS A 87 18.14 -3.19 2.40
CA LYS A 87 18.21 -4.24 3.45
C LYS A 87 18.65 -3.65 4.81
N HIS A 88 18.22 -2.44 5.14
CA HIS A 88 18.36 -1.93 6.49
C HIS A 88 17.43 -2.75 7.37
N ASP A 89 18.10 -3.45 8.25
CA ASP A 89 17.53 -4.34 9.21
C ASP A 89 16.54 -3.55 10.06
N LEU A 90 15.25 -3.86 10.00
CA LEU A 90 14.27 -3.30 10.96
C LEU A 90 14.70 -3.55 12.42
N ARG A 91 15.67 -4.45 12.65
CA ARG A 91 16.41 -4.63 13.91
C ARG A 91 17.00 -3.33 14.47
N VAL A 92 17.31 -2.31 13.64
CA VAL A 92 17.83 -1.02 14.15
C VAL A 92 16.79 -0.27 14.98
N LEU A 93 15.49 -0.47 14.71
CA LEU A 93 14.40 0.12 15.50
C LEU A 93 14.45 -0.27 16.98
N LYS A 94 15.06 -1.41 17.32
CA LYS A 94 15.23 -1.84 18.72
C LYS A 94 16.11 -0.88 19.52
N TYR A 95 17.02 -0.17 18.85
CA TYR A 95 17.97 0.73 19.47
C TYR A 95 17.51 2.20 19.44
N PHE A 96 16.40 2.49 18.77
CA PHE A 96 15.88 3.84 18.63
C PHE A 96 14.97 4.22 19.80
N GLU A 97 15.09 5.47 20.24
CA GLU A 97 14.09 6.10 21.09
C GLU A 97 12.80 6.35 20.28
N ASP A 98 11.69 6.68 20.96
CA ASP A 98 10.38 6.73 20.30
C ASP A 98 10.30 7.80 19.21
N ASP A 99 10.95 8.95 19.41
CA ASP A 99 11.03 10.02 18.40
C ASP A 99 11.83 9.57 17.18
N GLU A 100 12.97 8.89 17.39
CA GLU A 100 13.81 8.35 16.31
C GLU A 100 13.07 7.27 15.52
N LYS A 101 12.28 6.42 16.19
CA LYS A 101 11.41 5.45 15.52
C LYS A 101 10.36 6.17 14.66
N ALA A 102 9.72 7.21 15.18
CA ALA A 102 8.70 7.95 14.46
C ALA A 102 9.28 8.60 13.19
N GLU A 103 10.45 9.27 13.29
CA GLU A 103 11.14 9.85 12.13
C GLU A 103 11.53 8.79 11.10
N PHE A 104 12.07 7.66 11.55
CA PHE A 104 12.47 6.58 10.66
C PHE A 104 11.28 5.94 9.94
N LEU A 105 10.18 5.70 10.65
CA LEU A 105 8.94 5.18 10.06
C LEU A 105 8.32 6.19 9.07
N ALA A 106 8.35 7.48 9.38
CA ALA A 106 7.89 8.52 8.45
C ALA A 106 8.75 8.58 7.18
N LYS A 107 10.06 8.33 7.30
CA LYS A 107 10.96 8.22 6.14
C LYS A 107 10.64 6.99 5.29
N ILE A 108 10.39 5.84 5.91
CA ILE A 108 9.95 4.64 5.20
C ILE A 108 8.63 4.90 4.48
N GLU A 109 7.65 5.51 5.16
CA GLU A 109 6.35 5.85 4.58
C GLU A 109 6.50 6.72 3.34
N ASN A 110 7.29 7.80 3.41
CA ASN A 110 7.51 8.68 2.26
C ASN A 110 8.19 7.94 1.10
N ASN A 111 9.22 7.15 1.39
CA ASN A 111 9.90 6.36 0.37
C ASN A 111 8.99 5.31 -0.26
N ALA A 112 8.06 4.73 0.50
CA ALA A 112 7.08 3.77 0.00
C ALA A 112 6.13 4.44 -0.99
N TRP A 113 5.65 5.66 -0.71
CA TRP A 113 4.88 6.43 -1.68
C TRP A 113 5.69 6.74 -2.94
N ASP A 114 6.93 7.22 -2.79
CA ASP A 114 7.75 7.63 -3.93
C ASP A 114 8.13 6.44 -4.82
N LEU A 115 8.51 5.31 -4.22
CA LEU A 115 8.83 4.08 -4.96
C LEU A 115 7.57 3.41 -5.53
N GLY A 116 6.47 3.40 -4.79
CA GLY A 116 5.18 2.89 -5.27
C GLY A 116 4.71 3.65 -6.50
N ARG A 117 4.87 4.98 -6.51
CA ARG A 117 4.58 5.85 -7.65
C ARG A 117 5.30 5.45 -8.94
N THR A 118 6.49 4.85 -8.84
CA THR A 118 7.26 4.41 -10.03
C THR A 118 6.62 3.22 -10.74
N LEU A 119 5.72 2.50 -10.07
CA LEU A 119 4.95 1.38 -10.63
C LEU A 119 3.60 1.84 -11.22
N VAL A 120 3.17 3.06 -10.93
CA VAL A 120 1.85 3.56 -11.31
C VAL A 120 1.84 3.90 -12.81
N PRO A 121 0.89 3.38 -13.61
CA PRO A 121 0.76 3.76 -15.01
C PRO A 121 0.37 5.23 -15.13
N GLU A 122 0.85 5.92 -16.17
CA GLU A 122 0.74 7.37 -16.33
C GLU A 122 -0.68 7.92 -16.11
N ARG A 123 -1.70 7.21 -16.62
CA ARG A 123 -3.12 7.59 -16.47
C ARG A 123 -3.62 7.65 -15.03
N LEU A 124 -2.94 7.00 -14.08
CA LEU A 124 -3.33 6.87 -12.67
C LEU A 124 -2.45 7.70 -11.73
N VAL A 125 -1.39 8.32 -12.22
CA VAL A 125 -0.43 9.06 -11.38
C VAL A 125 -1.11 10.16 -10.58
N ASN A 126 -1.98 10.95 -11.22
CA ASN A 126 -2.71 12.02 -10.53
C ASN A 126 -3.61 11.47 -9.40
N SER A 127 -4.29 10.35 -9.65
CA SER A 127 -5.14 9.71 -8.64
C SER A 127 -4.32 9.17 -7.47
N TYR A 128 -3.12 8.63 -7.74
CA TYR A 128 -2.20 8.16 -6.72
C TYR A 128 -1.72 9.30 -5.81
N ASP A 129 -1.30 10.40 -6.41
CA ASP A 129 -0.85 11.59 -5.68
C ASP A 129 -2.00 12.19 -4.85
N GLN A 130 -3.23 12.18 -5.36
CA GLN A 130 -4.42 12.59 -4.60
C GLN A 130 -4.71 11.69 -3.39
N ILE A 131 -4.58 10.36 -3.53
CA ILE A 131 -4.77 9.43 -2.42
C ILE A 131 -3.74 9.69 -1.32
N ARG A 132 -2.47 9.94 -1.67
CA ARG A 132 -1.43 10.30 -0.69
C ARG A 132 -1.82 11.51 0.16
N GLU A 133 -2.38 12.55 -0.47
CA GLU A 133 -2.83 13.74 0.25
C GLU A 133 -4.08 13.47 1.10
N ILE A 134 -5.02 12.65 0.62
CA ILE A 134 -6.18 12.22 1.41
C ILE A 134 -5.71 11.47 2.65
N ASP A 135 -4.81 10.50 2.52
CA ASP A 135 -4.29 9.70 3.64
C ASP A 135 -3.57 10.59 4.67
N LYS A 136 -2.80 11.60 4.24
CA LYS A 136 -2.18 12.59 5.15
C LYS A 136 -3.21 13.35 5.99
N THR A 137 -4.39 13.65 5.42
CA THR A 137 -5.45 14.35 6.15
C THR A 137 -6.24 13.42 7.08
N LEU A 138 -6.46 12.16 6.69
CA LEU A 138 -7.18 11.18 7.50
C LEU A 138 -6.36 10.70 8.70
N LEU A 139 -5.03 10.57 8.55
CA LEU A 139 -4.11 10.20 9.63
C LEU A 139 -3.92 11.30 10.69
N LYS A 140 -4.37 12.55 10.44
CA LYS A 140 -4.31 13.65 11.42
C LYS A 140 -5.50 13.70 12.38
N VAL A 141 -6.50 12.82 12.23
CA VAL A 141 -7.77 12.88 12.99
C VAL A 141 -7.76 11.94 14.21
N HIS A 142 -6.64 11.31 14.57
CA HIS A 142 -6.50 10.51 15.79
C HIS A 142 -5.31 10.98 16.63
#